data_AF-A0A9P1GKZ5-F1
#
_entry.id   AF-A0A9P1GKZ5-F1
#
_cell.length_a   1.000
_cell.length_b   1.000
_cell.length_c   1.000
_cell.angle_alpha   90.00
_cell.angle_beta   90.00
_cell.angle_gamma   90.00
#
_symmetry.space_group_name_H-M   'P 1'
#
loop_
_entity.id
_entity.type
_entity.pdbx_description
1 polymer ?
#
loop_
_entity_poly.entity_id
_entity_poly.type
_entity_poly.pdbx_seq_one_letter_code
_entity_poly.pdbx_strand_id
1 'polypeptide(L)'
;MAADRTNHTDCTDPTPEHGHNGHNLEVDFRATPSTRSLTWQVPESLVRGIPFRCLLAGGGRPFRTKSDSAKTLAKQLKPCVTYDAFISHDWQTSGWLKYASLLLLFNSQTAAIVTLVVS
;
A
#
# COMPACT_ATOMS: atom_id res chain seq x y z
N MET A 1 35.06 -77.17 -7.91
CA MET A 1 35.93 -76.12 -8.49
C MET A 1 35.15 -74.81 -8.43
N ALA A 2 35.11 -74.13 -7.29
CA ALA A 2 36.15 -73.30 -6.63
C ALA A 2 36.08 -71.82 -7.10
N ALA A 3 35.42 -71.00 -6.27
CA ALA A 3 35.68 -69.60 -5.89
C ALA A 3 34.38 -69.16 -5.15
N ASP A 4 34.39 -68.44 -4.03
CA ASP A 4 35.12 -67.20 -3.84
C ASP A 4 35.24 -66.85 -2.34
N ARG A 5 36.31 -66.13 -2.01
CA ARG A 5 36.79 -65.79 -0.67
C ARG A 5 36.07 -64.56 -0.11
N THR A 6 35.62 -64.68 1.13
CA THR A 6 35.33 -63.58 2.05
C THR A 6 36.60 -62.77 2.37
N ASN A 7 36.46 -61.45 2.52
CA ASN A 7 37.32 -60.65 3.40
C ASN A 7 36.52 -59.50 4.04
N HIS A 8 36.83 -59.28 5.31
CA HIS A 8 36.18 -58.43 6.29
C HIS A 8 37.23 -57.44 6.81
N THR A 9 36.87 -56.16 6.97
CA THR A 9 37.38 -55.12 7.92
C THR A 9 36.74 -53.80 7.46
N ASP A 10 35.77 -53.20 8.16
CA ASP A 10 35.78 -52.52 9.48
C ASP A 10 36.31 -51.06 9.47
N CYS A 11 35.50 -50.21 10.13
CA CYS A 11 35.71 -48.85 10.63
C CYS A 11 35.99 -47.68 9.67
N THR A 12 35.00 -46.80 9.49
CA THR A 12 35.03 -45.41 10.02
C THR A 12 33.70 -44.70 9.75
N ASP A 13 33.04 -44.24 10.82
CA ASP A 13 32.00 -43.21 10.81
C ASP A 13 32.69 -41.84 10.88
N PRO A 14 32.19 -40.80 10.19
CA PRO A 14 31.50 -39.78 10.99
C PRO A 14 30.31 -39.06 10.30
N THR A 15 29.33 -38.75 11.15
CA THR A 15 28.50 -37.53 11.26
C THR A 15 27.25 -37.34 10.39
N PRO A 16 26.13 -36.88 11.00
CA PRO A 16 24.88 -36.60 10.29
C PRO A 16 24.92 -35.21 9.65
N GLU A 17 24.84 -35.19 8.33
CA GLU A 17 24.63 -34.02 7.48
C GLU A 17 23.38 -33.26 7.97
N HIS A 18 23.57 -32.07 8.54
CA HIS A 18 22.51 -31.10 8.79
C HIS A 18 21.94 -30.61 7.45
N GLY A 19 20.89 -31.26 6.98
CA GLY A 19 20.08 -30.82 5.85
C GLY A 19 19.41 -29.48 6.17
N HIS A 20 20.07 -28.38 5.84
CA HIS A 20 19.47 -27.06 5.73
C HIS A 20 18.39 -27.11 4.64
N ASN A 21 17.13 -27.34 5.04
CA ASN A 21 15.95 -27.08 4.23
C ASN A 21 15.78 -25.56 4.04
N GLY A 22 16.66 -24.97 3.23
CA GLY A 22 16.46 -23.66 2.65
C GLY A 22 15.36 -23.77 1.60
N HIS A 23 14.10 -23.71 2.03
CA HIS A 23 12.98 -23.44 1.14
C HIS A 23 13.16 -22.02 0.58
N ASN A 24 13.92 -21.90 -0.52
CA ASN A 24 13.82 -20.76 -1.41
C ASN A 24 12.38 -20.71 -1.90
N LEU A 25 11.57 -19.82 -1.33
CA LEU A 25 10.32 -19.39 -1.92
C LEU A 25 10.68 -18.59 -3.17
N GLU A 26 10.99 -19.30 -4.24
CA GLU A 26 11.07 -18.74 -5.58
C GLU A 26 9.67 -18.24 -5.92
N VAL A 27 9.45 -16.94 -5.69
CA VAL A 27 8.22 -16.26 -6.08
C VAL A 27 8.25 -16.19 -7.60
N ASP A 28 7.65 -17.19 -8.23
CA ASP A 28 7.47 -17.23 -9.68
C ASP A 28 6.53 -16.07 -10.07
N PHE A 29 7.12 -14.95 -10.52
CA PHE A 29 6.43 -13.78 -11.05
C PHE A 29 5.86 -14.07 -12.45
N ARG A 30 5.27 -15.24 -12.65
CA ARG A 30 4.56 -15.58 -13.88
C ARG A 30 3.27 -14.78 -13.91
N ALA A 31 3.37 -13.55 -14.40
CA ALA A 31 2.24 -12.66 -14.65
C ALA A 31 1.25 -13.39 -15.56
N THR A 32 0.21 -13.97 -14.96
CA THR A 32 -0.89 -14.56 -15.69
C THR A 32 -1.64 -13.39 -16.31
N PRO A 33 -1.76 -13.32 -17.65
CA PRO A 33 -2.47 -12.22 -18.27
C PRO A 33 -3.93 -12.25 -17.79
N SER A 34 -4.34 -11.20 -17.09
CA SER A 34 -5.72 -11.04 -16.66
C SER A 34 -6.59 -10.86 -17.91
N THR A 35 -7.31 -11.90 -18.31
CA THR A 35 -8.35 -11.85 -19.35
C THR A 35 -9.60 -11.11 -18.89
N ARG A 36 -9.69 -10.82 -17.58
CA ARG A 36 -10.79 -10.05 -17.01
C ARG A 36 -10.55 -8.56 -17.26
N SER A 37 -11.36 -7.99 -18.14
CA SER A 37 -11.46 -6.54 -18.34
C SER A 37 -11.98 -5.89 -17.05
N LEU A 38 -11.32 -4.82 -16.60
CA LEU A 38 -11.75 -4.06 -15.43
C LEU A 38 -13.06 -3.33 -15.78
N THR A 39 -14.10 -3.57 -15.00
CA THR A 39 -15.34 -2.81 -15.10
C THR A 39 -15.13 -1.44 -14.44
N TRP A 40 -15.43 -0.36 -15.15
CA TRP A 40 -15.35 1.01 -14.64
C TRP A 40 -16.35 1.33 -13.51
N GLN A 41 -17.27 0.41 -13.22
CA GLN A 41 -18.19 0.52 -12.11
C GLN A 41 -17.48 0.19 -10.80
N VAL A 42 -17.09 1.23 -10.07
CA VAL A 42 -16.60 1.10 -8.69
C VAL A 42 -17.81 0.98 -7.77
N PRO A 43 -17.92 -0.09 -6.95
CA PRO A 43 -19.00 -0.21 -5.99
C PRO A 43 -19.05 0.99 -5.04
N GLU A 44 -20.23 1.56 -4.81
CA GLU A 44 -20.39 2.75 -3.95
C GLU A 44 -19.89 2.53 -2.52
N SER A 45 -19.89 1.29 -2.04
CA SER A 45 -19.36 0.92 -0.72
C SER A 45 -17.84 1.09 -0.57
N LEU A 46 -17.12 1.10 -1.70
CA LEU A 46 -15.67 1.34 -1.77
C LEU A 46 -15.35 2.83 -1.84
N VAL A 47 -16.25 3.64 -2.41
CA VAL A 47 -16.04 5.09 -2.52
C VAL A 47 -16.27 5.74 -1.17
N ARG A 48 -15.21 6.32 -0.63
CA ARG A 48 -15.26 7.05 0.63
C ARG A 48 -14.52 8.36 0.52
N GLY A 49 -15.05 9.39 1.17
CA GLY A 49 -14.51 10.73 1.16
C GLY A 49 -14.48 11.33 2.56
N ILE A 50 -13.85 12.49 2.64
CA ILE A 50 -13.87 13.36 3.82
C ILE A 50 -14.36 14.72 3.36
N PRO A 51 -15.38 15.31 4.01
CA PRO A 51 -15.78 16.68 3.71
C PRO A 51 -14.60 17.63 3.85
N PHE A 52 -14.39 18.50 2.86
CA PHE A 52 -13.21 19.36 2.78
C PHE A 52 -13.01 20.21 4.05
N ARG A 53 -14.11 20.73 4.63
CA ARG A 53 -14.08 21.47 5.90
C ARG A 53 -13.54 20.65 7.06
N CYS A 54 -13.86 19.35 7.12
CA CYS A 54 -13.35 18.44 8.15
C CYS A 54 -11.87 18.11 7.91
N LEU A 55 -11.44 18.00 6.65
CA LEU A 55 -10.04 17.80 6.29
C LEU A 55 -9.18 19.00 6.75
N LEU A 56 -9.68 20.22 6.52
CA LEU A 56 -9.02 21.46 6.93
C LEU A 56 -9.06 21.68 8.45
N ALA A 57 -10.22 21.57 9.09
CA ALA A 57 -10.36 21.72 10.54
C ALA A 57 -9.52 20.68 11.31
N GLY A 58 -9.33 19.49 10.71
CA GLY A 58 -8.46 18.44 11.24
C GLY A 58 -6.97 18.64 10.96
N GLY A 59 -6.55 19.74 10.33
CA GLY A 59 -5.14 20.01 10.02
C GLY A 59 -4.49 18.95 9.13
N GLY A 60 -5.25 18.35 8.22
CA GLY A 60 -4.75 17.29 7.33
C GLY A 60 -4.37 15.99 8.05
N ARG A 61 -4.91 15.74 9.25
CA ARG A 61 -4.72 14.49 10.01
C ARG A 61 -4.77 13.20 9.16
N PRO A 62 -5.70 13.04 8.21
CA PRO A 62 -5.73 11.88 7.32
C PRO A 62 -4.39 11.59 6.60
N PHE A 63 -3.67 12.63 6.14
CA PHE A 63 -2.39 12.47 5.44
C PHE A 63 -1.21 12.16 6.36
N ARG A 64 -1.40 12.31 7.68
CA ARG A 64 -0.35 12.18 8.70
C ARG A 64 -0.51 10.90 9.52
N THR A 65 -1.60 10.16 9.28
CA THR A 65 -1.93 8.94 10.00
C THR A 65 -0.99 7.83 9.53
N LYS A 66 -0.19 7.26 10.44
CA LYS A 66 0.68 6.11 10.14
C LYS A 66 -0.15 4.87 9.81
N SER A 67 0.41 3.96 9.02
CA SER A 67 -0.21 2.71 8.53
C SER A 67 -1.01 1.94 9.60
N ASP A 68 -0.47 1.82 10.82
CA ASP A 68 -1.11 1.08 11.92
C ASP A 68 -2.45 1.69 12.41
N SER A 69 -2.74 2.93 12.01
CA SER A 69 -3.96 3.66 12.34
C SER A 69 -4.99 3.66 11.20
N ALA A 70 -4.88 2.74 10.23
CA ALA A 70 -5.87 2.58 9.14
C ALA A 70 -7.32 2.46 9.66
N LYS A 71 -7.53 1.80 10.80
CA LYS A 71 -8.85 1.72 11.46
C LYS A 71 -9.37 3.08 11.91
N THR A 72 -8.49 3.96 12.38
CA THR A 72 -8.84 5.33 12.80
C THR A 72 -9.19 6.18 11.58
N LEU A 73 -8.44 6.04 10.49
CA LEU A 73 -8.74 6.72 9.23
C LEU A 73 -10.08 6.27 8.65
N ALA A 74 -10.35 4.96 8.66
CA ALA A 74 -11.61 4.38 8.19
C ALA A 74 -12.85 4.92 8.92
N LYS A 75 -12.72 5.36 10.18
CA LYS A 75 -13.80 6.01 10.93
C LYS A 75 -14.08 7.45 10.49
N GLN A 76 -13.06 8.15 9.97
CA GLN A 76 -13.17 9.52 9.47
C GLN A 76 -13.75 9.57 8.06
N LEU A 77 -13.45 8.55 7.26
CA LEU A 77 -13.96 8.35 5.91
C LEU A 77 -15.47 8.04 5.94
N LYS A 78 -16.25 8.81 5.18
CA LYS A 78 -17.69 8.62 5.01
C LYS A 78 -17.97 8.06 3.61
N PRO A 79 -18.89 7.09 3.45
CA PRO A 79 -19.38 6.72 2.13
C PRO A 79 -19.90 7.95 1.41
N CYS A 80 -19.55 8.09 0.13
CA CYS A 80 -20.00 9.22 -0.68
C CYS A 80 -20.25 8.78 -2.12
N VAL A 81 -21.36 9.23 -2.69
CA VAL A 81 -21.76 8.94 -4.08
C VAL A 81 -21.15 9.96 -5.05
N THR A 82 -20.88 11.18 -4.55
CA THR A 82 -20.33 12.28 -5.32
C THR A 82 -19.15 12.93 -4.58
N TYR A 83 -18.24 13.52 -5.33
CA TYR A 83 -17.10 14.28 -4.81
C TYR A 83 -16.88 15.54 -5.65
N ASP A 84 -16.59 16.66 -5.01
CA ASP A 84 -16.30 17.93 -5.70
C ASP A 84 -14.88 17.96 -6.26
N ALA A 85 -13.94 17.33 -5.56
CA ALA A 85 -12.54 17.28 -5.94
C ALA A 85 -11.94 15.89 -5.65
N PHE A 86 -11.22 15.36 -6.64
CA PHE A 86 -10.42 14.14 -6.49
C PHE A 86 -8.94 14.52 -6.43
N ILE A 87 -8.23 14.01 -5.42
CA ILE A 87 -6.83 14.37 -5.17
C ILE A 87 -5.99 13.10 -5.14
N SER A 88 -5.26 12.88 -6.23
CA SER A 88 -4.21 11.87 -6.26
C SER A 88 -3.01 12.38 -5.46
N HIS A 89 -2.42 11.50 -4.63
CA HIS A 89 -1.22 11.84 -3.90
C HIS A 89 -0.32 10.62 -3.74
N ASP A 90 0.99 10.85 -3.81
CA ASP A 90 2.00 9.86 -3.49
C ASP A 90 2.05 9.60 -1.96
N TRP A 91 2.41 8.38 -1.56
CA TRP A 91 2.46 7.98 -0.15
C TRP A 91 3.75 8.45 0.54
N GLN A 92 4.85 8.60 -0.20
CA GLN A 92 6.16 8.99 0.34
C GLN A 92 6.22 10.46 0.77
N THR A 93 5.45 11.33 0.11
CA THR A 93 5.38 12.75 0.41
C THR A 93 4.82 13.03 1.80
N SER A 94 5.42 13.97 2.53
CA SER A 94 5.02 14.27 3.91
C SER A 94 3.56 14.74 4.01
N GLY A 95 2.87 14.30 5.05
CA GLY A 95 1.46 14.67 5.28
C GLY A 95 1.24 16.17 5.47
N TRP A 96 2.23 16.87 6.02
CA TRP A 96 2.17 18.33 6.18
C TRP A 96 2.26 19.06 4.85
N LEU A 97 3.15 18.60 3.95
CA LEU A 97 3.26 19.21 2.64
C LEU A 97 1.98 19.02 1.83
N LYS A 98 1.37 17.82 1.90
CA LYS A 98 0.04 17.57 1.31
C LYS A 98 -1.00 18.55 1.84
N TYR A 99 -1.05 18.74 3.15
CA TYR A 99 -1.98 19.67 3.78
C TYR A 99 -1.73 21.13 3.36
N ALA A 100 -0.48 21.58 3.36
CA ALA A 100 -0.11 22.91 2.93
C ALA A 100 -0.48 23.16 1.45
N SER A 101 -0.28 22.17 0.58
CA SER A 101 -0.69 22.24 -0.82
C SER A 101 -2.20 22.41 -0.96
N LEU A 102 -3.01 21.76 -0.13
CA LEU A 102 -4.47 21.96 -0.15
C LEU A 102 -4.87 23.34 0.34
N LEU A 103 -4.24 23.82 1.41
CA LEU A 103 -4.47 25.18 1.87
C LEU A 103 -4.14 26.19 0.78
N LEU A 104 -3.02 26.02 0.08
CA LEU A 104 -2.66 26.86 -1.04
C LEU A 104 -3.69 26.75 -2.16
N LEU A 105 -4.01 25.54 -2.63
CA LEU A 105 -4.90 25.33 -3.77
C LEU A 105 -6.30 25.92 -3.54
N PHE A 106 -6.88 25.70 -2.36
CA PHE A 106 -8.27 26.08 -2.09
C PHE A 106 -8.43 27.47 -1.47
N ASN A 107 -7.42 28.01 -0.75
CA ASN A 107 -7.48 29.41 -0.32
C ASN A 107 -6.98 30.38 -1.41
N SER A 108 -6.05 29.97 -2.28
CA SER A 108 -5.55 30.86 -3.35
C SER A 108 -6.64 31.20 -4.37
N GLN A 109 -7.58 30.30 -4.66
CA GLN A 109 -8.72 30.61 -5.53
C GLN A 109 -9.55 31.76 -4.96
N THR A 110 -9.90 31.70 -3.68
CA THR A 110 -10.66 32.77 -3.02
C THR A 110 -9.86 34.06 -2.99
N ALA A 111 -8.55 33.98 -2.67
CA ALA A 111 -7.67 35.14 -2.66
C ALA A 111 -7.54 35.79 -4.05
N ALA A 112 -7.39 34.99 -5.11
CA ALA A 112 -7.30 35.47 -6.49
C ALA A 112 -8.61 36.13 -6.95
N ILE A 113 -9.77 35.54 -6.62
CA ILE A 113 -11.07 36.13 -6.93
C ILE A 113 -11.23 37.48 -6.21
N VAL A 114 -10.92 37.54 -4.91
CA VAL A 114 -11.00 38.79 -4.15
C VAL A 114 -10.05 39.84 -4.72
N THR A 115 -8.80 39.49 -5.06
CA THR A 115 -7.85 40.41 -5.67
C THR A 115 -8.35 40.94 -7.01
N LEU A 116 -8.94 40.09 -7.87
CA LEU A 116 -9.52 40.52 -9.15
C LEU A 116 -10.75 41.42 -8.98
N VAL A 117 -11.52 41.26 -7.91
CA VAL A 117 -12.69 42.11 -7.61
C VAL A 117 -12.27 43.46 -7.02
N VAL A 118 -11.15 43.49 -6.28
CA VAL A 118 -10.64 44.70 -5.60
C VAL A 118 -9.70 45.53 -6.47
N SER A 119 -9.08 44.93 -7.50
CA SER A 119 -8.17 45.61 -8.45
C SER A 119 -8.91 46.15 -9.66
#